data_AF-A0AA38F3R0-F1
#
_entry.id   AF-A0AA38F3R0-F1
#
_cell.length_a   1.000
_cell.length_b   1.000
_cell.length_c   1.000
_cell.angle_alpha   90.00
_cell.angle_beta   90.00
_cell.angle_gamma   90.00
#
_symmetry.space_group_name_H-M   'P 1'
#
loop_
_entity.id
_entity.type
_entity.pdbx_description
1 polymer ?
#
loop_
_entity_poly.entity_id
_entity_poly.type
_entity_poly.pdbx_seq_one_letter_code
_entity_poly.pdbx_strand_id
1 'polypeptide(L)'
;KSSWEWRASQVSHWRSLSSLKSGKNDIDLLSMTVGLKNYGSFFDRQGAGITGPVKLKGFNGGEKDLSSQQWTYQIGLKGEHLQFYTGENPATAPWTSGADLPKNQPMIWYKNTFDAPDGNDPIALNLSGLGKGIAWVNGQSIGRYWPTYIAPASGCTDSCDYRGGYSSGKCQRNCGQPSQELYHIPRSWVQPTGNVLVLFEEVGGDPTQISFMTRTVKTVCSHVSETHLPPVDLWHVIAKSGSEGTKPKPELRLHCPSSGQVISSIKFASFGTPKGKCGSFIHGRCKTNTAVSIVEQACIGQQSCSVEVSTDKFGDPC
;
A
#
# COMPACT_ATOMS: atom_id res chain seq x y z
N LYS A 1 28.07 13.31 0.62
CA LYS A 1 26.94 12.96 1.52
C LYS A 1 26.35 11.66 1.01
N SER A 2 26.40 10.61 1.81
CA SER A 2 25.86 9.29 1.49
C SER A 2 24.80 8.97 2.54
N SER A 3 23.60 8.65 2.08
CA SER A 3 22.49 8.21 2.94
C SER A 3 22.64 6.71 3.23
N TRP A 4 22.34 6.28 4.46
CA TRP A 4 22.55 4.90 4.90
C TRP A 4 21.30 4.31 5.56
N GLU A 5 21.13 3.01 5.34
CA GLU A 5 20.05 2.21 5.91
C GLU A 5 20.64 1.20 6.91
N TRP A 6 20.16 1.22 8.15
CA TRP A 6 20.43 0.16 9.12
C TRP A 6 19.37 -0.93 8.96
N ARG A 7 19.78 -2.13 8.54
CA ARG A 7 18.95 -3.34 8.64
C ARG A 7 19.34 -4.10 9.90
N ALA A 8 18.37 -4.55 10.68
CA ALA A 8 18.58 -5.28 11.93
C ALA A 8 19.12 -6.73 11.72
N SER A 9 19.86 -6.99 10.64
CA SER A 9 20.64 -8.20 10.44
C SER A 9 22.13 -7.85 10.48
N GLN A 10 22.88 -8.57 11.31
CA GLN A 10 24.32 -8.37 11.48
C GLN A 10 25.05 -8.64 10.16
N VAL A 11 25.30 -7.58 9.39
CA VAL A 11 26.14 -7.64 8.20
C VAL A 11 27.11 -6.47 8.28
N SER A 12 28.41 -6.78 8.21
CA SER A 12 29.44 -5.76 8.06
C SER A 12 29.27 -5.09 6.69
N HIS A 13 28.99 -3.79 6.68
CA HIS A 13 28.79 -3.02 5.46
C HIS A 13 30.01 -2.15 5.19
N TRP A 14 30.82 -2.54 4.20
CA TRP A 14 31.90 -1.69 3.68
C TRP A 14 31.37 -0.78 2.58
N ARG A 15 31.80 0.47 2.59
CA ARG A 15 31.46 1.48 1.59
C ARG A 15 32.70 2.28 1.23
N SER A 16 32.87 2.54 -0.05
CA SER A 16 33.95 3.38 -0.55
C SER A 16 33.63 4.84 -0.22
N LEU A 17 34.59 5.54 0.39
CA LEU A 17 34.52 6.99 0.56
C LEU A 17 35.19 7.64 -0.65
N SER A 18 34.48 8.53 -1.33
CA SER A 18 35.06 9.33 -2.41
C SER A 18 35.97 10.40 -1.82
N SER A 19 37.29 10.21 -2.04
CA SER A 19 38.40 11.14 -1.77
C SER A 19 38.41 11.80 -0.39
N LEU A 20 39.04 11.16 0.59
CA LEU A 20 39.53 11.87 1.77
C LEU A 20 40.63 12.84 1.34
N LYS A 21 40.58 14.07 1.87
CA LYS A 21 41.60 15.09 1.63
C LYS A 21 42.69 15.01 2.69
N SER A 22 43.87 15.56 2.39
CA SER A 22 44.89 15.75 3.42
C SER A 22 44.34 16.65 4.54
N GLY A 23 44.61 16.30 5.80
CA GLY A 23 44.14 17.04 6.97
C GLY A 23 42.81 16.52 7.55
N LYS A 24 42.06 17.42 8.18
CA LYS A 24 40.79 17.10 8.84
C LYS A 24 39.71 16.82 7.79
N ASN A 25 39.00 15.70 7.95
CA ASN A 25 37.84 15.33 7.15
C ASN A 25 36.64 15.16 8.07
N ASP A 26 35.49 15.67 7.65
CA ASP A 26 34.22 15.44 8.34
C ASP A 26 33.51 14.24 7.71
N ILE A 27 33.04 13.31 8.55
CA ILE A 27 32.34 12.10 8.12
C ILE A 27 30.94 12.14 8.72
N ASP A 28 29.95 12.39 7.87
CA ASP A 28 28.55 12.39 8.26
C ASP A 28 27.92 11.01 8.02
N LEU A 29 27.35 10.42 9.08
CA LEU A 29 26.60 9.16 8.99
C LEU A 29 25.14 9.43 9.35
N LEU A 30 24.27 9.38 8.34
CA LEU A 30 22.83 9.41 8.57
C LEU A 30 22.35 8.02 9.00
N SER A 31 21.70 7.94 10.17
CA SER A 31 21.05 6.73 10.65
C SER A 31 19.55 6.95 10.78
N MET A 32 18.75 6.05 10.22
CA MET A 32 17.31 6.17 10.17
C MET A 32 16.62 4.88 10.59
N THR A 33 15.52 5.02 11.32
CA THR A 33 14.65 3.90 11.71
C THR A 33 13.44 3.83 10.79
N VAL A 34 13.14 2.65 10.27
CA VAL A 34 11.92 2.39 9.49
C VAL A 34 10.92 1.67 10.39
N GLY A 35 10.44 2.40 11.39
CA GLY A 35 9.70 1.82 12.52
C GLY A 35 10.63 1.24 13.59
N LEU A 36 10.04 0.90 14.73
CA LEU A 36 10.70 0.20 15.82
C LEU A 36 10.20 -1.24 15.88
N LYS A 37 11.01 -2.13 16.44
CA LYS A 37 10.61 -3.52 16.67
C LYS A 37 9.39 -3.54 17.59
N ASN A 38 8.38 -4.33 17.24
CA ASN A 38 7.08 -4.37 17.92
C ASN A 38 6.66 -5.78 18.37
N TYR A 39 7.53 -6.79 18.24
CA TYR A 39 7.26 -8.17 18.63
C TYR A 39 8.56 -8.95 18.92
N GLY A 40 8.46 -10.00 19.74
CA GLY A 40 9.55 -10.93 20.11
C GLY A 40 10.19 -10.64 21.48
N SER A 41 10.84 -11.63 22.10
CA SER A 41 11.41 -11.45 23.45
C SER A 41 12.40 -10.27 23.53
N PHE A 42 12.24 -9.44 24.56
CA PHE A 42 13.11 -8.28 24.87
C PHE A 42 13.28 -7.31 23.69
N PHE A 43 12.26 -7.15 22.83
CA PHE A 43 12.34 -6.27 21.65
C PHE A 43 12.63 -4.81 22.01
N ASP A 44 12.25 -4.38 23.22
CA ASP A 44 12.48 -3.08 23.82
C ASP A 44 13.96 -2.82 24.17
N ARG A 45 14.76 -3.88 24.37
CA ARG A 45 16.18 -3.77 24.75
C ARG A 45 17.10 -3.65 23.54
N GLN A 46 16.63 -3.93 22.33
CA GLN A 46 17.41 -3.75 21.12
C GLN A 46 17.36 -2.29 20.67
N GLY A 47 18.49 -1.59 20.82
CA GLY A 47 18.67 -0.26 20.26
C GLY A 47 18.72 -0.26 18.73
N ALA A 48 18.55 0.93 18.14
CA ALA A 48 18.78 1.18 16.73
C ALA A 48 19.90 2.21 16.57
N GLY A 49 20.49 2.25 15.37
CA GLY A 49 21.52 3.22 15.03
C GLY A 49 22.92 2.62 14.99
N ILE A 50 23.92 3.49 14.93
CA ILE A 50 25.32 3.09 14.75
C ILE A 50 25.91 2.71 16.10
N THR A 51 25.81 1.42 16.45
CA THR A 51 26.31 0.88 17.73
C THR A 51 27.78 0.44 17.68
N GLY A 52 28.43 0.62 16.53
CA GLY A 52 29.81 0.22 16.30
C GLY A 52 30.01 -1.30 16.11
N PRO A 53 31.25 -1.73 15.82
CA PRO A 53 32.42 -0.86 15.62
C PRO A 53 32.38 -0.10 14.28
N VAL A 54 32.92 1.13 14.25
CA VAL A 54 33.07 1.94 13.04
C VAL A 54 34.54 1.98 12.64
N LYS A 55 34.88 1.35 11.51
CA LYS A 55 36.27 1.13 11.09
C LYS A 55 36.53 1.70 9.71
N LEU A 56 37.70 2.31 9.51
CA LEU A 56 38.15 2.88 8.25
C LEU A 56 39.40 2.16 7.75
N LYS A 57 39.38 1.71 6.49
CA LYS A 57 40.49 0.97 5.86
C LYS A 57 41.08 1.78 4.70
N GLY A 58 42.29 1.39 4.27
CA GLY A 58 42.94 1.97 3.09
C GLY A 58 44.02 3.01 3.41
N PHE A 59 44.43 3.13 4.68
CA PHE A 59 45.64 3.86 5.04
C PHE A 59 46.86 2.95 4.89
N ASN A 60 48.03 3.53 4.58
CA ASN A 60 49.32 2.82 4.47
C ASN A 60 49.75 2.06 5.76
N GLY A 61 48.99 2.18 6.85
CA GLY A 61 49.18 1.48 8.13
C GLY A 61 48.01 0.60 8.58
N GLY A 62 47.08 0.24 7.69
CA GLY A 62 46.00 -0.72 7.97
C GLY A 62 44.63 -0.10 8.28
N GLU A 63 43.96 -0.64 9.30
CA GLU A 63 42.61 -0.27 9.72
C GLU A 63 42.64 0.69 10.91
N LYS A 64 41.84 1.76 10.85
CA LYS A 64 41.65 2.73 11.94
C LYS A 64 40.26 2.58 12.53
N ASP A 65 40.17 2.31 13.83
CA ASP A 65 38.90 2.26 14.56
C ASP A 65 38.49 3.67 15.03
N LEU A 66 37.28 4.09 14.66
CA LEU A 66 36.69 5.38 14.99
C LEU A 66 35.68 5.31 16.14
N SER A 67 35.41 4.11 16.67
CA SER A 67 34.36 3.89 17.66
C SER A 67 34.56 4.69 18.96
N SER A 68 35.82 4.88 19.38
CA SER A 68 36.17 5.63 20.59
C SER A 68 36.58 7.08 20.34
N GLN A 69 36.43 7.58 19.11
CA GLN A 69 36.71 8.99 18.78
C GLN A 69 35.58 9.91 19.26
N GLN A 70 35.79 11.22 19.22
CA GLN A 70 34.73 12.17 19.55
C GLN A 70 33.65 12.16 18.45
N TRP A 71 32.41 11.88 18.84
CA TRP A 71 31.22 11.93 17.98
C TRP A 71 30.37 13.15 18.27
N THR A 72 29.76 13.70 17.23
CA THR A 72 28.73 14.73 17.34
C THR A 72 27.40 14.17 16.82
N TYR A 73 26.29 14.61 17.41
CA TYR A 73 24.97 14.08 17.11
C TYR A 73 24.03 15.22 16.76
N GLN A 74 23.26 15.02 15.69
CA GLN A 74 22.14 15.87 15.32
C GLN A 74 20.88 15.01 15.22
N ILE A 75 19.83 15.40 15.94
CA ILE A 75 18.54 14.73 15.88
C ILE A 75 17.72 15.34 14.74
N GLY A 76 17.25 14.49 13.83
CA GLY A 76 16.41 14.91 12.70
C GLY A 76 17.15 15.73 11.65
N LEU A 77 16.37 16.18 10.67
CA LEU A 77 16.83 16.95 9.52
C LEU A 77 16.62 18.44 9.74
N LYS A 78 17.48 19.25 9.15
CA LYS A 78 17.34 20.72 9.18
C LYS A 78 15.96 21.18 8.67
N GLY A 79 15.43 20.54 7.61
CA GLY A 79 14.10 20.84 7.08
C GLY A 79 12.95 20.47 8.03
N GLU A 80 13.13 19.47 8.91
CA GLU A 80 12.15 19.14 9.95
C GLU A 80 12.15 20.19 11.06
N HIS A 81 13.33 20.63 11.52
CA HIS A 81 13.46 21.70 12.52
C HIS A 81 12.91 23.04 12.01
N LEU A 82 13.08 23.31 10.71
CA LEU A 82 12.51 24.50 10.05
C LEU A 82 11.06 24.30 9.58
N GLN A 83 10.47 23.15 9.88
CA GLN A 83 9.07 22.81 9.59
C GLN A 83 8.69 22.96 8.11
N PHE A 84 9.56 22.58 7.18
CA PHE A 84 9.28 22.66 5.73
C PHE A 84 8.01 21.90 5.34
N TYR A 85 7.66 20.85 6.08
CA TYR A 85 6.47 20.04 5.88
C TYR A 85 5.14 20.80 6.01
N THR A 86 5.10 21.96 6.69
CA THR A 86 3.86 22.77 6.77
C THR A 86 3.55 23.45 5.43
N GLY A 87 4.58 23.71 4.63
CA GLY A 87 4.44 24.45 3.37
C GLY A 87 4.19 25.96 3.53
N GLU A 88 4.04 26.47 4.74
CA GLU A 88 3.59 27.84 5.03
C GLU A 88 4.72 28.86 5.24
N ASN A 89 5.99 28.44 5.29
CA ASN A 89 7.08 29.33 5.69
C ASN A 89 8.00 29.74 4.51
N PRO A 90 7.68 30.84 3.78
CA PRO A 90 8.56 31.38 2.75
C PRO A 90 9.79 32.12 3.31
N ALA A 91 9.81 32.48 4.60
CA ALA A 91 10.86 33.29 5.20
C ALA A 91 12.11 32.48 5.62
N THR A 92 12.03 31.15 5.75
CA THR A 92 13.12 30.29 6.28
C THR A 92 13.55 29.17 5.34
N ALA A 93 12.75 28.85 4.33
CA ALA A 93 13.06 27.80 3.35
C ALA A 93 13.43 28.43 2.00
N PRO A 94 14.68 28.28 1.53
CA PRO A 94 15.10 28.80 0.23
C PRO A 94 14.58 27.88 -0.89
N TRP A 95 13.26 27.83 -1.07
CA TRP A 95 12.64 27.11 -2.17
C TRP A 95 13.14 27.71 -3.49
N THR A 96 13.57 26.84 -4.39
CA THR A 96 13.91 27.22 -5.76
C THR A 96 12.77 26.73 -6.67
N SER A 97 12.33 27.61 -7.57
CA SER A 97 11.27 27.30 -8.54
C SER A 97 11.87 27.34 -9.94
N GLY A 98 11.41 26.46 -10.82
CA GLY A 98 11.90 26.36 -12.19
C GLY A 98 11.58 25.00 -12.82
N ALA A 99 11.82 24.87 -14.12
CA ALA A 99 11.64 23.61 -14.84
C ALA A 99 12.72 22.58 -14.47
N ASP A 100 13.93 23.05 -14.15
CA ASP A 100 15.08 22.21 -13.82
C ASP A 100 15.14 21.92 -12.32
N LEU A 101 14.18 21.11 -11.84
CA LEU A 101 14.23 20.58 -10.48
C LEU A 101 15.41 19.59 -10.35
N PRO A 102 16.09 19.54 -9.18
CA PRO A 102 17.04 18.46 -8.90
C PRO A 102 16.35 17.11 -9.09
N LYS A 103 17.01 16.17 -9.76
CA LYS A 103 16.52 14.79 -9.96
C LYS A 103 17.61 13.82 -9.56
N ASN A 104 17.23 12.67 -9.03
CA ASN A 104 18.15 11.59 -8.65
C ASN A 104 19.25 12.05 -7.67
N GLN A 105 18.94 13.05 -6.85
CA GLN A 105 19.81 13.56 -5.79
C GLN A 105 19.20 13.23 -4.42
N PRO A 106 20.01 12.79 -3.45
CA PRO A 106 19.53 12.49 -2.11
C PRO A 106 19.29 13.78 -1.31
N MET A 107 18.47 13.66 -0.26
CA MET A 107 18.22 14.71 0.73
C MET A 107 17.58 15.99 0.16
N ILE A 108 16.64 15.83 -0.77
CA ILE A 108 15.92 16.96 -1.39
C ILE A 108 14.53 17.10 -0.79
N TRP A 109 14.09 18.34 -0.59
CA TRP A 109 12.71 18.67 -0.28
C TRP A 109 12.02 19.20 -1.53
N TYR A 110 10.87 18.64 -1.87
CA TYR A 110 10.00 19.14 -2.94
C TYR A 110 8.72 19.70 -2.34
N LYS A 111 8.18 20.73 -2.98
CA LYS A 111 6.89 21.33 -2.64
C LYS A 111 6.14 21.62 -3.93
N ASN A 112 4.85 21.33 -3.94
CA ASN A 112 3.95 21.75 -5.02
C ASN A 112 2.56 22.08 -4.45
N THR A 113 1.74 22.77 -5.24
CA THR A 113 0.32 22.98 -4.95
C THR A 113 -0.56 22.18 -5.90
N PHE A 114 -1.73 21.73 -5.44
CA PHE A 114 -2.66 20.96 -6.25
C PHE A 114 -4.12 21.21 -5.86
N ASP A 115 -5.01 20.99 -6.82
CA ASP A 115 -6.46 20.96 -6.60
C ASP A 115 -6.92 19.52 -6.36
N ALA A 116 -7.91 19.33 -5.49
CA ALA A 116 -8.38 17.99 -5.18
C ALA A 116 -9.02 17.35 -6.43
N PRO A 117 -8.73 16.06 -6.73
CA PRO A 117 -9.43 15.35 -7.79
C PRO A 117 -10.94 15.38 -7.58
N ASP A 118 -11.72 15.44 -8.66
CA ASP A 118 -13.19 15.47 -8.55
C ASP A 118 -13.77 14.23 -7.84
N GLY A 119 -15.02 14.37 -7.39
CA GLY A 119 -15.82 13.29 -6.82
C GLY A 119 -15.42 12.88 -5.40
N ASN A 120 -15.96 11.73 -4.97
CA ASN A 120 -15.84 11.22 -3.59
C ASN A 120 -14.91 9.99 -3.47
N ASP A 121 -14.32 9.52 -4.57
CA ASP A 121 -13.47 8.32 -4.56
C ASP A 121 -12.20 8.54 -3.72
N PRO A 122 -11.69 7.54 -2.99
CA PRO A 122 -10.44 7.66 -2.25
C PRO A 122 -9.28 8.16 -3.14
N ILE A 123 -8.46 9.07 -2.61
CA ILE A 123 -7.31 9.64 -3.32
C ILE A 123 -6.05 8.86 -2.91
N ALA A 124 -5.16 8.63 -3.85
CA ALA A 124 -3.80 8.20 -3.57
C ALA A 124 -2.79 8.97 -4.42
N LEU A 125 -1.57 9.10 -3.92
CA LEU A 125 -0.40 9.49 -4.70
C LEU A 125 0.27 8.25 -5.27
N ASN A 126 0.53 8.25 -6.56
CA ASN A 126 1.53 7.39 -7.16
C ASN A 126 2.90 8.06 -7.01
N LEU A 127 3.78 7.43 -6.23
CA LEU A 127 5.14 7.92 -5.98
C LEU A 127 6.21 7.06 -6.67
N SER A 128 5.87 6.20 -7.63
CA SER A 128 6.78 5.25 -8.27
C SER A 128 8.05 5.86 -8.91
N GLY A 129 8.03 7.14 -9.28
CA GLY A 129 9.21 7.85 -9.77
C GLY A 129 10.18 8.34 -8.69
N LEU A 130 9.84 8.18 -7.42
CA LEU A 130 10.65 8.57 -6.27
C LEU A 130 11.42 7.40 -5.66
N GLY A 131 12.30 7.70 -4.70
CA GLY A 131 13.17 6.74 -4.04
C GLY A 131 12.61 6.23 -2.72
N LYS A 132 12.81 7.03 -1.66
CA LYS A 132 12.38 6.77 -0.29
C LYS A 132 12.22 8.10 0.42
N GLY A 133 11.21 8.22 1.28
CA GLY A 133 11.03 9.47 2.00
C GLY A 133 9.76 9.56 2.80
N ILE A 134 9.32 10.79 3.02
CA ILE A 134 8.10 11.12 3.78
C ILE A 134 7.32 12.17 3.00
N ALA A 135 5.99 12.05 3.02
CA ALA A 135 5.10 12.95 2.33
C ALA A 135 4.10 13.61 3.30
N TRP A 136 3.73 14.85 3.00
CA TRP A 136 2.76 15.64 3.74
C TRP A 136 1.78 16.32 2.79
N VAL A 137 0.52 16.38 3.19
CA VAL A 137 -0.53 17.14 2.52
C VAL A 137 -1.10 18.12 3.53
N ASN A 138 -1.06 19.43 3.22
CA ASN A 138 -1.53 20.50 4.10
C ASN A 138 -0.96 20.39 5.53
N GLY A 139 0.35 20.13 5.64
CA GLY A 139 1.04 19.94 6.91
C GLY A 139 0.82 18.57 7.59
N GLN A 140 -0.12 17.76 7.12
CA GLN A 140 -0.44 16.45 7.69
C GLN A 140 0.42 15.37 7.04
N SER A 141 1.12 14.58 7.85
CA SER A 141 1.93 13.46 7.34
C SER A 141 1.03 12.35 6.80
N ILE A 142 1.19 12.02 5.51
CA ILE A 142 0.51 10.87 4.88
C ILE A 142 1.36 9.58 4.97
N GLY A 143 2.50 9.66 5.66
CA GLY A 143 3.37 8.53 5.97
C GLY A 143 4.67 8.51 5.16
N ARG A 144 5.40 7.40 5.34
CA ARG A 144 6.64 7.12 4.63
C ARG A 144 6.32 6.51 3.27
N TYR A 145 7.09 6.87 2.26
CA TYR A 145 7.07 6.19 0.97
C TYR A 145 8.40 5.48 0.71
N TRP A 146 8.32 4.35 0.03
CA TRP A 146 9.48 3.58 -0.39
C TRP A 146 9.19 2.69 -1.61
N PRO A 147 8.80 3.29 -2.75
CA PRO A 147 8.46 2.54 -3.97
C PRO A 147 9.64 1.74 -4.54
N THR A 148 10.89 2.16 -4.29
CA THR A 148 12.08 1.40 -4.71
C THR A 148 12.32 0.14 -3.89
N TYR A 149 11.60 -0.06 -2.77
CA TYR A 149 11.63 -1.30 -2.03
C TYR A 149 10.73 -2.35 -2.70
N ILE A 150 11.34 -3.14 -3.58
CA ILE A 150 10.65 -4.14 -4.39
C ILE A 150 10.34 -5.39 -3.55
N ALA A 151 9.10 -5.86 -3.63
CA ALA A 151 8.68 -7.11 -3.01
C ALA A 151 9.45 -8.31 -3.62
N PRO A 152 9.70 -9.40 -2.85
CA PRO A 152 10.38 -10.57 -3.37
C PRO A 152 9.79 -11.06 -4.70
N ALA A 153 10.62 -11.49 -5.63
CA ALA A 153 10.16 -11.96 -6.94
C ALA A 153 9.40 -13.32 -6.87
N SER A 154 9.61 -14.08 -5.79
CA SER A 154 9.01 -15.40 -5.55
C SER A 154 8.11 -15.40 -4.32
N GLY A 155 7.19 -16.36 -4.24
CA GLY A 155 6.29 -16.58 -3.08
C GLY A 155 4.83 -16.22 -3.36
N CYS A 156 4.57 -15.48 -4.43
CA CYS A 156 3.22 -15.24 -4.89
C CYS A 156 2.66 -16.45 -5.64
N THR A 157 1.34 -16.61 -5.56
CA THR A 157 0.61 -17.65 -6.29
C THR A 157 -0.44 -17.02 -7.19
N ASP A 158 -0.62 -17.60 -8.38
CA ASP A 158 -1.69 -17.21 -9.28
C ASP A 158 -3.06 -17.74 -8.83
N SER A 159 -3.07 -18.86 -8.10
CA SER A 159 -4.26 -19.54 -7.59
C SER A 159 -4.23 -19.60 -6.06
N CYS A 160 -5.28 -19.12 -5.42
CA CYS A 160 -5.47 -19.17 -3.98
C CYS A 160 -6.85 -19.78 -3.71
N ASP A 161 -6.88 -20.95 -3.08
CA ASP A 161 -8.10 -21.61 -2.64
C ASP A 161 -8.37 -21.26 -1.17
N TYR A 162 -9.58 -20.81 -0.86
CA TYR A 162 -9.99 -20.50 0.50
C TYR A 162 -10.02 -21.76 1.39
N ARG A 163 -10.21 -22.95 0.81
CA ARG A 163 -10.25 -24.23 1.52
C ARG A 163 -8.86 -24.67 1.99
N GLY A 164 -8.83 -25.48 3.04
CA GLY A 164 -7.60 -26.02 3.63
C GLY A 164 -6.85 -25.02 4.52
N GLY A 165 -5.77 -25.48 5.15
CA GLY A 165 -4.97 -24.68 6.08
C GLY A 165 -4.51 -23.35 5.48
N TYR A 166 -4.49 -22.30 6.30
CA TYR A 166 -4.01 -20.97 5.92
C TYR A 166 -2.61 -20.73 6.46
N SER A 167 -1.80 -20.03 5.68
CA SER A 167 -0.54 -19.41 6.12
C SER A 167 -0.43 -18.02 5.49
N SER A 168 0.38 -17.14 6.09
CA SER A 168 0.60 -15.77 5.56
C SER A 168 1.18 -15.74 4.14
N GLY A 169 1.83 -16.83 3.71
CA GLY A 169 2.35 -17.01 2.35
C GLY A 169 1.33 -17.54 1.34
N LYS A 170 0.19 -18.10 1.78
CA LYS A 170 -0.71 -18.89 0.93
C LYS A 170 -1.26 -18.13 -0.28
N CYS A 171 -1.51 -16.83 -0.12
CA CYS A 171 -2.24 -16.04 -1.12
C CYS A 171 -1.55 -14.70 -1.42
N GLN A 172 -0.21 -14.67 -1.33
CA GLN A 172 0.57 -13.47 -1.64
C GLN A 172 0.44 -13.07 -3.12
N ARG A 173 0.47 -11.76 -3.38
CA ARG A 173 0.35 -11.12 -4.70
C ARG A 173 1.37 -9.99 -4.83
N ASN A 174 1.53 -9.49 -6.06
CA ASN A 174 2.40 -8.35 -6.39
C ASN A 174 3.91 -8.59 -6.15
N CYS A 175 4.38 -9.82 -6.36
CA CYS A 175 5.81 -10.14 -6.34
C CYS A 175 6.55 -9.41 -7.46
N GLY A 176 7.78 -8.96 -7.18
CA GLY A 176 8.61 -8.21 -8.13
C GLY A 176 8.12 -6.79 -8.43
N GLN A 177 7.08 -6.31 -7.75
CA GLN A 177 6.58 -4.94 -7.83
C GLN A 177 7.03 -4.12 -6.62
N PRO A 178 6.95 -2.78 -6.66
CA PRO A 178 7.02 -1.97 -5.46
C PRO A 178 6.16 -2.53 -4.33
N SER A 179 6.73 -2.70 -3.14
CA SER A 179 6.00 -3.16 -1.94
C SER A 179 4.78 -2.29 -1.66
N GLN A 180 4.87 -1.00 -1.96
CA GLN A 180 3.76 -0.06 -2.02
C GLN A 180 4.02 1.00 -3.10
N GLU A 181 3.09 1.10 -4.05
CA GLU A 181 3.12 2.11 -5.11
C GLU A 181 2.19 3.31 -4.81
N LEU A 182 1.02 3.03 -4.25
CA LEU A 182 -0.02 4.02 -3.98
C LEU A 182 -0.08 4.40 -2.50
N TYR A 183 -0.04 5.69 -2.23
CA TYR A 183 -0.01 6.27 -0.88
C TYR A 183 -1.29 7.07 -0.64
N HIS A 184 -2.12 6.59 0.29
CA HIS A 184 -3.46 7.13 0.53
C HIS A 184 -3.43 8.58 1.06
N ILE A 185 -4.27 9.44 0.50
CA ILE A 185 -4.60 10.76 1.03
C ILE A 185 -6.05 10.74 1.50
N PRO A 186 -6.31 10.93 2.81
CA PRO A 186 -7.67 11.10 3.31
C PRO A 186 -8.37 12.29 2.64
N ARG A 187 -9.57 12.06 2.09
CA ARG A 187 -10.40 13.11 1.47
C ARG A 187 -10.65 14.30 2.41
N SER A 188 -10.76 14.05 3.72
CA SER A 188 -10.96 15.09 4.73
C SER A 188 -9.75 15.99 4.96
N TRP A 189 -8.57 15.65 4.43
CA TRP A 189 -7.35 16.45 4.58
C TRP A 189 -7.11 17.40 3.40
N VAL A 190 -7.93 17.31 2.35
CA VAL A 190 -7.81 18.15 1.16
C VAL A 190 -8.97 19.13 1.05
N GLN A 191 -8.65 20.35 0.62
CA GLN A 191 -9.58 21.39 0.21
C GLN A 191 -9.84 21.27 -1.29
N PRO A 192 -10.91 21.90 -1.83
CA PRO A 192 -11.17 21.89 -3.28
C PRO A 192 -9.97 22.37 -4.11
N THR A 193 -9.32 23.46 -3.67
CA THR A 193 -8.17 24.07 -4.36
C THR A 193 -7.10 24.51 -3.39
N GLY A 194 -5.88 24.72 -3.89
CA GLY A 194 -4.80 25.34 -3.11
C GLY A 194 -4.20 24.45 -2.02
N ASN A 195 -4.30 23.12 -2.18
CA ASN A 195 -3.63 22.19 -1.29
C ASN A 195 -2.12 22.24 -1.49
N VAL A 196 -1.36 21.97 -0.44
CA VAL A 196 0.11 21.92 -0.48
C VAL A 196 0.58 20.49 -0.29
N LEU A 197 1.35 19.98 -1.25
CA LEU A 197 2.09 18.72 -1.14
C LEU A 197 3.55 19.04 -0.82
N VAL A 198 4.08 18.48 0.26
CA VAL A 198 5.51 18.53 0.60
C VAL A 198 6.05 17.11 0.66
N LEU A 199 7.25 16.92 0.11
CA LEU A 199 7.96 15.64 0.07
C LEU A 199 9.38 15.85 0.56
N PHE A 200 9.84 14.99 1.45
CA PHE A 200 11.26 14.79 1.69
C PHE A 200 11.69 13.54 0.92
N GLU A 201 12.69 13.63 0.05
CA GLU A 201 13.30 12.55 -0.73
C GLU A 201 14.70 12.26 -0.21
N GLU A 202 14.88 11.07 0.35
CA GLU A 202 16.09 10.63 1.05
C GLU A 202 17.15 10.08 0.09
N VAL A 203 16.74 9.36 -0.94
CA VAL A 203 17.64 8.59 -1.81
C VAL A 203 17.85 9.31 -3.14
N GLY A 204 16.77 9.78 -3.73
CA GLY A 204 16.76 10.43 -5.03
C GLY A 204 15.76 9.78 -5.98
N GLY A 205 15.09 10.62 -6.75
CA GLY A 205 14.14 10.23 -7.78
C GLY A 205 13.75 11.42 -8.64
N ASP A 206 12.71 11.25 -9.45
CA ASP A 206 12.19 12.27 -10.34
C ASP A 206 10.78 12.73 -9.91
N PRO A 207 10.63 13.94 -9.33
CA PRO A 207 9.34 14.44 -8.88
C PRO A 207 8.35 14.68 -10.03
N THR A 208 8.78 14.75 -11.30
CA THR A 208 7.87 14.97 -12.43
C THR A 208 7.06 13.73 -12.79
N GLN A 209 7.36 12.57 -12.19
CA GLN A 209 6.62 11.32 -12.39
C GLN A 209 5.53 11.09 -11.33
N ILE A 210 5.40 12.00 -10.37
CA ILE A 210 4.35 11.94 -9.35
C ILE A 210 3.00 12.20 -10.01
N SER A 211 1.99 11.40 -9.65
CA SER A 211 0.62 11.60 -10.12
C SER A 211 -0.40 11.31 -9.03
N PHE A 212 -1.55 11.97 -9.13
CA PHE A 212 -2.71 11.69 -8.30
C PHE A 212 -3.57 10.62 -8.96
N MET A 213 -4.07 9.69 -8.16
CA MET A 213 -4.98 8.65 -8.58
C MET A 213 -6.22 8.63 -7.70
N THR A 214 -7.36 8.30 -8.29
CA THR A 214 -8.59 7.98 -7.57
C THR A 214 -8.87 6.48 -7.65
N ARG A 215 -9.28 5.88 -6.53
CA ARG A 215 -9.60 4.45 -6.47
C ARG A 215 -11.10 4.23 -6.65
N THR A 216 -11.53 4.03 -7.89
CA THR A 216 -12.92 3.65 -8.21
C THR A 216 -13.11 2.14 -8.21
N VAL A 217 -14.11 1.64 -7.48
CA VAL A 217 -14.60 0.26 -7.63
C VAL A 217 -15.60 0.23 -8.79
N LYS A 218 -15.17 -0.25 -9.96
CA LYS A 218 -16.02 -0.31 -11.17
C LYS A 218 -16.78 -1.63 -11.34
N THR A 219 -16.36 -2.69 -10.66
CA THR A 219 -16.96 -4.03 -10.83
C THR A 219 -16.83 -4.78 -9.51
N VAL A 220 -17.94 -5.36 -9.08
CA VAL A 220 -18.03 -6.27 -7.94
C VAL A 220 -18.44 -7.64 -8.47
N CYS A 221 -17.94 -8.71 -7.87
CA CYS A 221 -18.35 -10.06 -8.21
C CYS A 221 -18.52 -10.90 -6.96
N SER A 222 -19.28 -11.98 -7.07
CA SER A 222 -19.48 -12.97 -6.03
C SER A 222 -19.57 -14.36 -6.65
N HIS A 223 -19.19 -15.39 -5.88
CA HIS A 223 -19.28 -16.79 -6.28
C HIS A 223 -19.67 -17.63 -5.07
N VAL A 224 -20.82 -18.28 -5.17
CA VAL A 224 -21.41 -19.10 -4.11
C VAL A 224 -21.97 -20.36 -4.75
N SER A 225 -21.56 -21.53 -4.25
CA SER A 225 -22.16 -22.83 -4.56
C SER A 225 -23.33 -23.16 -3.63
N GLU A 226 -24.22 -24.05 -4.08
CA GLU A 226 -25.33 -24.59 -3.29
C GLU A 226 -24.90 -25.35 -2.03
N THR A 227 -23.65 -25.81 -2.01
CA THR A 227 -23.05 -26.49 -0.84
C THR A 227 -22.53 -25.53 0.22
N HIS A 228 -22.51 -24.22 -0.03
CA HIS A 228 -22.15 -23.25 1.00
C HIS A 228 -23.23 -23.15 2.08
N LEU A 229 -22.78 -22.80 3.28
CA LEU A 229 -23.68 -22.39 4.34
C LEU A 229 -24.35 -21.04 3.99
N PRO A 230 -25.51 -20.76 4.58
CA PRO A 230 -26.15 -19.45 4.46
C PRO A 230 -25.25 -18.32 4.96
N PRO A 231 -25.53 -17.06 4.59
CA PRO A 231 -24.86 -15.89 5.14
C PRO A 231 -24.80 -15.92 6.67
N VAL A 232 -23.64 -15.52 7.24
CA VAL A 232 -23.35 -15.63 8.69
C VAL A 232 -24.35 -14.87 9.54
N ASP A 233 -24.85 -13.74 9.04
CA ASP A 233 -25.90 -12.94 9.66
C ASP A 233 -27.22 -13.71 9.84
N LEU A 234 -27.46 -14.78 9.07
CA LEU A 234 -28.65 -15.64 9.21
C LEU A 234 -28.43 -16.85 10.13
N TRP A 235 -27.22 -17.06 10.67
CA TRP A 235 -26.93 -18.24 11.49
C TRP A 235 -27.68 -18.23 12.83
N HIS A 236 -28.03 -17.06 13.35
CA HIS A 236 -28.88 -16.94 14.53
C HIS A 236 -30.29 -17.50 14.29
N VAL A 237 -30.77 -17.48 13.04
CA VAL A 237 -32.04 -18.09 12.63
C VAL A 237 -31.88 -19.61 12.58
N ILE A 238 -30.78 -20.11 12.01
CA ILE A 238 -30.46 -21.55 11.95
C ILE A 238 -30.42 -22.16 13.35
N ALA A 239 -29.83 -21.46 14.32
CA ALA A 239 -29.73 -21.91 15.70
C ALA A 239 -31.10 -21.97 16.43
N LYS A 240 -32.11 -21.24 15.94
CA LYS A 240 -33.46 -21.16 16.52
C LYS A 240 -34.48 -22.00 15.77
N SER A 241 -34.29 -22.21 14.47
CA SER A 241 -35.09 -23.14 13.67
C SER A 241 -34.66 -24.56 14.02
N GLY A 242 -35.42 -25.24 14.88
CA GLY A 242 -35.33 -26.69 15.03
C GLY A 242 -35.56 -27.42 13.70
N SER A 243 -35.54 -28.75 13.73
CA SER A 243 -35.55 -29.67 12.58
C SER A 243 -36.67 -29.45 11.53
N GLU A 244 -37.71 -28.66 11.84
CA GLU A 244 -38.93 -28.48 11.04
C GLU A 244 -39.06 -27.09 10.36
N GLY A 245 -38.12 -26.17 10.58
CA GLY A 245 -38.12 -24.86 9.90
C GLY A 245 -37.38 -24.88 8.56
N THR A 246 -37.86 -24.12 7.56
CA THR A 246 -37.14 -23.90 6.30
C THR A 246 -35.77 -23.30 6.61
N LYS A 247 -34.72 -24.11 6.45
CA LYS A 247 -33.35 -23.65 6.68
C LYS A 247 -33.04 -22.56 5.66
N PRO A 248 -32.45 -21.41 6.07
CA PRO A 248 -31.98 -20.43 5.13
C PRO A 248 -31.02 -21.11 4.14
N LYS A 249 -31.06 -20.69 2.89
CA LYS A 249 -30.23 -21.23 1.81
C LYS A 249 -29.03 -20.31 1.56
N PRO A 250 -27.97 -20.78 0.88
CA PRO A 250 -26.88 -19.92 0.45
C PRO A 250 -27.40 -18.80 -0.47
N GLU A 251 -26.84 -17.60 -0.29
CA GLU A 251 -27.20 -16.42 -1.07
C GLU A 251 -25.97 -15.79 -1.71
N LEU A 252 -26.09 -15.42 -2.98
CA LEU A 252 -25.15 -14.56 -3.67
C LEU A 252 -25.52 -13.11 -3.37
N ARG A 253 -24.63 -12.38 -2.69
CA ARG A 253 -24.80 -10.97 -2.34
C ARG A 253 -23.85 -10.07 -3.14
N LEU A 254 -24.39 -9.00 -3.73
CA LEU A 254 -23.61 -7.93 -4.37
C LEU A 254 -23.93 -6.60 -3.68
N HIS A 255 -22.91 -5.74 -3.54
CA HIS A 255 -23.05 -4.43 -2.93
C HIS A 255 -22.08 -3.42 -3.55
N CYS A 256 -22.57 -2.25 -3.92
CA CYS A 256 -21.77 -1.11 -4.35
C CYS A 256 -21.22 -0.36 -3.12
N PRO A 257 -19.90 -0.16 -3.02
CA PRO A 257 -19.27 0.33 -1.80
C PRO A 257 -19.55 1.81 -1.48
N SER A 258 -19.89 2.63 -2.48
CA SER A 258 -20.12 4.06 -2.27
C SER A 258 -21.61 4.39 -2.23
N SER A 259 -21.99 5.35 -1.38
CA SER A 259 -23.35 5.88 -1.31
C SER A 259 -23.78 6.46 -2.67
N GLY A 260 -24.99 6.13 -3.12
CA GLY A 260 -25.53 6.56 -4.41
C GLY A 260 -25.05 5.76 -5.63
N GLN A 261 -24.10 4.83 -5.47
CA GLN A 261 -23.81 3.88 -6.54
C GLN A 261 -24.88 2.81 -6.62
N VAL A 262 -25.24 2.45 -7.85
CA VAL A 262 -26.14 1.34 -8.15
C VAL A 262 -25.49 0.40 -9.15
N ILE A 263 -25.89 -0.86 -9.12
CA ILE A 263 -25.49 -1.84 -10.12
C ILE A 263 -26.16 -1.44 -11.43
N SER A 264 -25.38 -0.97 -12.40
CA SER A 264 -25.91 -0.50 -13.68
C SER A 264 -26.03 -1.59 -14.74
N SER A 265 -25.25 -2.67 -14.62
CA SER A 265 -25.22 -3.77 -15.58
C SER A 265 -24.65 -5.04 -14.96
N ILE A 266 -25.09 -6.20 -15.43
CA ILE A 266 -24.50 -7.50 -15.11
C ILE A 266 -23.57 -7.92 -16.25
N LYS A 267 -22.26 -7.97 -15.98
CA LYS A 267 -21.27 -8.36 -17.01
C LYS A 267 -21.23 -9.86 -17.28
N PHE A 268 -21.57 -10.67 -16.27
CA PHE A 268 -21.56 -12.12 -16.34
C PHE A 268 -22.42 -12.69 -15.21
N ALA A 269 -23.23 -13.70 -15.51
CA ALA A 269 -23.90 -14.54 -14.51
C ALA A 269 -24.04 -15.97 -15.05
N SER A 270 -23.89 -16.96 -14.18
CA SER A 270 -24.05 -18.37 -14.53
C SER A 270 -24.39 -19.16 -13.27
N PHE A 271 -25.37 -20.05 -13.36
CA PHE A 271 -25.66 -21.06 -12.34
C PHE A 271 -25.33 -22.45 -12.92
N GLY A 272 -24.61 -23.29 -12.18
CA GLY A 272 -24.04 -24.56 -12.68
C GLY A 272 -22.56 -24.69 -12.34
N THR A 273 -21.70 -24.88 -13.36
CA THR A 273 -20.26 -25.13 -13.15
C THR A 273 -19.33 -24.02 -13.70
N PRO A 274 -19.56 -22.73 -13.39
CA PRO A 274 -18.72 -21.65 -13.89
C PRO A 274 -17.27 -21.80 -13.43
N LYS A 275 -16.33 -21.27 -14.23
CA LYS A 275 -14.89 -21.29 -13.93
C LYS A 275 -14.33 -19.88 -13.95
N GLY A 276 -13.15 -19.70 -13.36
CA GLY A 276 -12.42 -18.43 -13.36
C GLY A 276 -12.47 -17.69 -12.02
N LYS A 277 -12.16 -16.40 -12.06
CA LYS A 277 -12.10 -15.49 -10.90
C LYS A 277 -12.86 -14.20 -11.20
N CYS A 278 -13.10 -13.37 -10.19
CA CYS A 278 -13.78 -12.09 -10.38
C CYS A 278 -13.12 -11.27 -11.50
N GLY A 279 -13.93 -10.83 -12.47
CA GLY A 279 -13.50 -10.14 -13.69
C GLY A 279 -13.14 -11.04 -14.87
N SER A 280 -13.04 -12.36 -14.69
CA SER A 280 -12.68 -13.32 -15.74
C SER A 280 -13.44 -14.64 -15.62
N PHE A 281 -14.69 -14.60 -15.17
CA PHE A 281 -15.55 -15.78 -15.12
C PHE A 281 -15.96 -16.22 -16.52
N ILE A 282 -16.08 -17.54 -16.71
CA ILE A 282 -16.55 -18.16 -17.95
C ILE A 282 -17.56 -19.27 -17.63
N HIS A 283 -18.42 -19.57 -18.60
CA HIS A 283 -19.38 -20.67 -18.47
C HIS A 283 -18.70 -22.03 -18.39
N GLY A 284 -19.31 -22.93 -17.63
CA GLY A 284 -18.93 -24.34 -17.54
C GLY A 284 -19.72 -25.25 -18.46
N ARG A 285 -19.65 -26.56 -18.18
CA ARG A 285 -20.42 -27.60 -18.89
C ARG A 285 -21.90 -27.52 -18.53
N CYS A 286 -22.20 -27.29 -17.25
CA CYS A 286 -23.54 -27.10 -16.72
C CYS A 286 -23.82 -25.60 -16.62
N LYS A 287 -24.92 -25.15 -17.21
CA LYS A 287 -25.37 -23.75 -17.14
C LYS A 287 -26.88 -23.64 -17.37
N THR A 288 -27.53 -22.73 -16.67
CA THR A 288 -28.91 -22.32 -16.98
C THR A 288 -28.92 -21.11 -17.91
N ASN A 289 -29.96 -21.01 -18.75
CA ASN A 289 -30.15 -19.86 -19.65
C ASN A 289 -30.84 -18.66 -18.96
N THR A 290 -31.39 -18.87 -17.76
CA THR A 290 -32.14 -17.88 -16.97
C THR A 290 -31.26 -17.12 -15.96
N ALA A 291 -30.02 -17.56 -15.74
CA ALA A 291 -29.16 -16.98 -14.70
C ALA A 291 -28.95 -15.47 -14.85
N VAL A 292 -28.74 -14.99 -16.09
CA VAL A 292 -28.53 -13.56 -16.36
C VAL A 292 -29.80 -12.77 -16.03
N SER A 293 -30.95 -13.17 -16.58
CA SER A 293 -32.21 -12.41 -16.38
C SER A 293 -32.63 -12.35 -14.91
N ILE A 294 -32.46 -13.44 -14.16
CA ILE A 294 -32.77 -13.48 -12.72
C ILE A 294 -31.89 -12.50 -11.95
N VAL A 295 -30.58 -12.49 -12.22
CA VAL A 295 -29.64 -11.60 -11.52
C VAL A 295 -29.83 -10.15 -11.95
N GLU A 296 -30.08 -9.88 -13.23
CA GLU A 296 -30.41 -8.54 -13.73
C GLU A 296 -31.64 -7.96 -13.05
N GLN A 297 -32.73 -8.74 -12.98
CA GLN A 297 -33.97 -8.33 -12.33
C GLN A 297 -33.78 -8.03 -10.84
N ALA A 298 -32.92 -8.80 -10.15
CA ALA A 298 -32.69 -8.61 -8.73
C ALA A 298 -31.75 -7.44 -8.41
N CYS A 299 -30.81 -7.13 -9.31
CA CYS A 299 -29.65 -6.29 -8.97
C CYS A 299 -29.62 -4.95 -9.69
N ILE A 300 -30.10 -4.85 -10.94
CA ILE A 300 -29.97 -3.60 -11.71
C ILE A 300 -30.78 -2.47 -11.03
N GLY A 301 -30.14 -1.30 -10.89
CA GLY A 301 -30.70 -0.14 -10.22
C GLY A 301 -30.65 -0.18 -8.69
N GLN A 302 -30.17 -1.27 -8.10
CA GLN A 302 -30.02 -1.40 -6.65
C GLN A 302 -28.58 -1.15 -6.21
N GLN A 303 -28.40 -0.54 -5.03
CA GLN A 303 -27.07 -0.44 -4.40
C GLN A 303 -26.59 -1.80 -3.86
N SER A 304 -27.53 -2.65 -3.44
CA SER A 304 -27.25 -4.01 -3.00
C SER A 304 -28.38 -4.95 -3.42
N CYS A 305 -28.04 -6.19 -3.74
CA CYS A 305 -28.99 -7.25 -4.02
C CYS A 305 -28.53 -8.56 -3.40
N SER A 306 -29.48 -9.45 -3.16
CA SER A 306 -29.25 -10.83 -2.73
C SER A 306 -30.05 -11.77 -3.62
N VAL A 307 -29.43 -12.88 -4.04
CA VAL A 307 -30.06 -13.91 -4.87
C VAL A 307 -29.81 -15.28 -4.23
N GLU A 308 -30.89 -15.97 -3.86
CA GLU A 308 -30.83 -17.34 -3.37
C GLU A 308 -30.20 -18.26 -4.41
N VAL A 309 -29.23 -19.08 -3.99
CA VAL A 309 -28.52 -20.04 -4.83
C VAL A 309 -29.20 -21.40 -4.70
N SER A 310 -30.13 -21.70 -5.60
CA SER A 310 -30.87 -22.96 -5.62
C SER A 310 -31.39 -23.33 -7.02
N THR A 311 -31.55 -24.63 -7.26
CA THR A 311 -32.24 -25.16 -8.46
C THR A 311 -33.70 -24.69 -8.56
N ASP A 312 -34.39 -24.48 -7.43
CA ASP A 312 -35.75 -23.91 -7.42
C ASP A 312 -35.79 -22.52 -8.07
N LYS A 313 -34.76 -21.71 -7.84
CA LYS A 313 -34.68 -20.33 -8.33
C LYS A 313 -34.20 -20.28 -9.78
N PHE A 314 -33.16 -21.05 -10.11
CA PHE A 314 -32.45 -20.94 -11.40
C PHE A 314 -32.82 -22.03 -12.41
N GLY A 315 -33.51 -23.09 -11.98
CA GLY A 315 -33.72 -24.30 -12.77
C GLY A 315 -32.53 -25.25 -12.71
N ASP A 316 -32.69 -26.42 -13.33
CA ASP A 316 -31.64 -27.44 -13.42
C ASP A 316 -30.53 -26.99 -14.41
N PRO A 317 -29.26 -26.85 -13.98
CA PRO A 317 -28.16 -26.48 -14.86
C PRO A 317 -27.62 -27.64 -15.71
N CYS A 318 -28.02 -28.89 -15.40
CA CYS A 318 -27.56 -30.14 -16.01
C CYS A 318 -28.57 -31.27 -15.74
#